data_AF-A0A8H4V1J0-F1
#
_entry.id   AF-A0A8H4V1J0-F1
#
_cell.length_a   1.000
_cell.length_b   1.000
_cell.length_c   1.000
_cell.angle_alpha   90.00
_cell.angle_beta   90.00
_cell.angle_gamma   90.00
#
_symmetry.space_group_name_H-M   'P 1'
#
loop_
_entity.id
_entity.type
_entity.pdbx_description
1 polymer ?
#
loop_
_entity_poly.entity_id
_entity_poly.type
_entity_poly.pdbx_seq_one_letter_code
_entity_poly.pdbx_strand_id
1 'polypeptide(L)'
;AIITGWDAECDAGDEWMRRMGIDQLQAGRKQSFYHALVEDRSIRYVAEENIQIITPTMSDLSSRLLAIAGKHFKRWDEDERRFVSNMRDEYPDD
;
A
#
# COMPACT_ATOMS: atom_id res chain seq x y z
N ALA A 1 7.00 1.12 0.08
CA ALA A 1 5.80 1.09 -0.77
C ALA A 1 4.65 1.75 -0.02
N ILE A 2 3.63 2.25 -0.70
CA ILE A 2 2.41 2.80 -0.11
C ILE A 2 1.25 1.92 -0.53
N ILE A 3 0.40 1.51 0.41
CA ILE A 3 -0.82 0.76 0.10
C ILE A 3 -1.88 1.76 -0.39
N THR A 4 -2.44 1.52 -1.57
CA THR A 4 -3.45 2.38 -2.21
C THR A 4 -4.83 1.73 -2.30
N GLY A 5 -4.93 0.44 -1.99
CA GLY A 5 -6.19 -0.33 -2.01
C GLY A 5 -5.96 -1.78 -1.62
N TRP A 6 -7.05 -2.52 -1.40
CA TRP A 6 -7.01 -3.93 -1.04
C TRP A 6 -8.27 -4.67 -1.53
N ASP A 7 -8.12 -5.98 -1.76
CA ASP A 7 -9.19 -6.93 -2.04
C ASP A 7 -9.22 -7.99 -0.93
N ALA A 8 -10.41 -8.45 -0.54
CA ALA A 8 -10.56 -9.44 0.53
C ALA A 8 -10.04 -10.84 0.15
N GLU A 9 -9.98 -11.12 -1.15
CA GLU A 9 -9.41 -12.33 -1.74
C GLU A 9 -8.73 -11.96 -3.07
N CYS A 10 -7.94 -12.88 -3.62
CA CYS A 10 -7.24 -12.64 -4.88
C CYS A 10 -8.23 -12.52 -6.05
N ASP A 11 -8.28 -11.35 -6.68
CA ASP A 11 -9.13 -11.10 -7.87
C ASP A 11 -8.36 -11.29 -9.21
N ALA A 12 -7.12 -11.80 -9.13
CA ALA A 12 -6.33 -12.07 -10.32
C ALA A 12 -6.80 -13.35 -11.04
N GLY A 13 -6.67 -13.39 -12.37
CA GLY A 13 -7.01 -14.58 -13.16
C GLY A 13 -6.12 -15.79 -12.85
N ASP A 14 -6.64 -17.01 -13.07
CA ASP A 14 -5.97 -18.27 -12.73
C ASP A 14 -4.57 -18.43 -13.34
N GLU A 15 -4.35 -17.95 -14.57
CA GLU A 15 -3.02 -18.00 -15.20
C GLU A 15 -1.98 -17.18 -14.39
N TRP A 16 -2.38 -15.98 -13.96
CA TRP A 16 -1.53 -15.12 -13.17
C TRP A 16 -1.27 -15.72 -11.78
N MET A 17 -2.32 -16.22 -11.13
CA MET A 17 -2.21 -16.89 -9.84
C MET A 17 -1.25 -18.07 -9.90
N ARG A 18 -1.33 -18.89 -10.96
CA ARG A 18 -0.43 -20.03 -11.17
C ARG A 18 1.01 -19.58 -11.40
N ARG A 19 1.22 -18.53 -12.21
CA ARG A 19 2.55 -17.98 -12.48
C ARG A 19 3.21 -17.41 -11.22
N MET A 20 2.42 -16.79 -10.35
CA MET A 20 2.90 -16.18 -9.11
C MET A 20 2.91 -17.15 -7.92
N GLY A 21 2.45 -18.38 -8.10
CA GLY A 21 2.45 -19.40 -7.06
C GLY A 21 1.48 -19.10 -5.92
N ILE A 22 0.38 -18.38 -6.18
CA ILE A 22 -0.55 -17.92 -5.13
C ILE A 22 -1.15 -19.10 -4.36
N ASP A 23 -1.49 -20.20 -5.03
CA ASP A 23 -2.04 -21.40 -4.36
C ASP A 23 -1.02 -22.14 -3.48
N GLN A 24 0.27 -21.80 -3.56
CA GLN A 24 1.34 -22.39 -2.74
C GLN A 24 1.63 -21.56 -1.48
N LEU A 25 1.04 -20.36 -1.38
CA LEU A 25 1.12 -19.52 -0.19
C LEU A 25 0.35 -20.15 0.96
N GLN A 26 0.74 -19.85 2.20
CA GLN A 26 0.17 -20.51 3.38
C GLN A 26 -1.34 -20.25 3.51
N ALA A 27 -1.78 -19.02 3.24
CA ALA A 27 -3.19 -18.65 3.25
C ALA A 27 -3.83 -18.67 1.84
N GLY A 28 -3.03 -18.96 0.81
CA GLY A 28 -3.48 -19.11 -0.58
C GLY A 28 -4.17 -17.86 -1.12
N ARG A 29 -5.14 -18.07 -2.02
CA ARG A 29 -5.92 -16.97 -2.65
C ARG A 29 -7.02 -16.35 -1.76
N LYS A 30 -7.30 -16.92 -0.58
CA LYS A 30 -8.40 -16.49 0.31
C LYS A 30 -8.02 -15.43 1.34
N GLN A 31 -6.75 -15.03 1.36
CA GLN A 31 -6.28 -13.92 2.19
C GLN A 31 -6.47 -12.58 1.47
N SER A 32 -6.30 -11.47 2.20
CA SER A 32 -6.30 -10.14 1.62
C SER A 32 -5.13 -9.95 0.65
N PHE A 33 -5.39 -9.25 -0.45
CA PHE A 33 -4.37 -8.79 -1.38
C PHE A 33 -4.36 -7.27 -1.44
N TYR A 34 -3.19 -6.70 -1.60
CA TYR A 34 -2.99 -5.26 -1.52
C TYR A 34 -2.39 -4.72 -2.80
N HIS A 35 -2.90 -3.55 -3.21
CA HIS A 35 -2.33 -2.73 -4.27
C HIS A 35 -1.29 -1.81 -3.65
N ALA A 36 -0.02 -2.06 -3.93
CA ALA A 36 1.11 -1.33 -3.38
C ALA A 36 1.79 -0.48 -4.46
N LEU A 37 1.72 0.85 -4.32
CA LEU A 37 2.47 1.79 -5.14
C LEU A 37 3.92 1.86 -4.64
N VAL A 38 4.87 1.51 -5.50
CA VAL A 38 6.31 1.46 -5.19
C VAL A 38 7.07 2.64 -5.81
N GLU A 39 8.36 2.78 -5.48
CA GLU A 39 9.18 3.94 -5.84
C GLU A 39 9.35 4.19 -7.34
N ASP A 40 9.24 3.12 -8.15
CA ASP A 40 9.28 3.19 -9.61
C ASP A 40 7.93 3.63 -10.22
N ARG A 41 6.93 3.91 -9.38
CA ARG A 41 5.54 4.27 -9.72
C ARG A 41 4.70 3.13 -10.33
N SER A 42 5.21 1.91 -10.31
CA SER A 42 4.40 0.72 -10.61
C SER A 42 3.51 0.35 -9.43
N ILE A 43 2.40 -0.33 -9.75
CA ILE A 43 1.53 -0.95 -8.75
C ILE A 43 1.91 -2.43 -8.68
N ARG A 44 2.16 -2.92 -7.46
CA ARG A 44 2.37 -4.33 -7.16
C ARG A 44 1.12 -4.88 -6.50
N TYR A 45 0.70 -6.06 -6.94
CA TYR A 45 -0.37 -6.81 -6.31
C TYR A 45 0.25 -7.89 -5.44
N VAL A 46 0.05 -7.81 -4.12
CA VAL A 46 0.80 -8.59 -3.15
C VAL A 46 -0.12 -9.18 -2.08
N ALA A 47 0.13 -10.44 -1.72
CA ALA A 47 -0.58 -11.14 -0.65
C ALA A 47 -0.23 -10.56 0.72
N GLU A 48 -1.19 -10.58 1.65
CA GLU A 48 -1.01 -10.12 3.04
C GLU A 48 0.22 -10.76 3.71
N GLU A 49 0.40 -12.07 3.56
CA GLU A 49 1.52 -12.79 4.18
C GLU A 49 2.91 -12.36 3.66
N ASN A 50 2.95 -11.64 2.53
CA ASN A 50 4.17 -11.09 1.95
C ASN A 50 4.41 -9.61 2.32
N ILE A 51 3.63 -9.04 3.25
CA ILE A 51 3.77 -7.67 3.72
C ILE A 51 4.34 -7.63 5.13
N GLN A 52 5.34 -6.78 5.33
CA GLN A 52 5.79 -6.36 6.64
C GLN A 52 5.46 -4.89 6.88
N ILE A 53 4.74 -4.59 7.95
CA ILE A 53 4.46 -3.22 8.38
C ILE A 53 5.75 -2.62 8.95
N ILE A 54 6.09 -1.42 8.49
CA ILE A 54 7.22 -0.64 8.99
C ILE A 54 6.72 0.67 9.58
N THR A 55 7.46 1.21 10.55
CA THR A 55 7.22 2.52 11.18
C THR A 55 8.40 3.46 10.93
N PRO A 56 8.62 3.89 9.67
CA PRO A 56 9.79 4.67 9.29
C PRO A 56 9.76 6.09 9.86
N THR A 57 10.92 6.71 9.97
CA THR A 57 11.09 8.16 10.14
C THR A 57 11.14 8.86 8.77
N MET A 58 11.03 10.19 8.75
CA MET A 58 11.14 10.99 7.51
C MET A 58 12.41 10.65 6.71
N SER A 59 13.54 10.51 7.41
CA SER A 59 14.85 10.20 6.83
C SER A 59 14.95 8.80 6.23
N ASP A 60 14.09 7.87 6.66
CA ASP A 60 14.05 6.50 6.11
C ASP A 60 13.25 6.44 4.79
N LEU A 61 12.44 7.45 4.50
CA LEU A 61 11.60 7.50 3.30
C LEU A 61 12.37 8.12 2.13
N SER A 62 12.39 7.43 0.98
CA SER A 62 13.05 7.99 -0.19
C SER A 62 12.32 9.22 -0.72
N SER A 63 13.08 10.14 -1.32
CA SER A 63 12.56 11.33 -1.98
C SER A 63 11.52 11.01 -3.06
N ARG A 64 11.61 9.85 -3.71
CA ARG A 64 10.61 9.38 -4.68
C ARG A 64 9.30 8.99 -4.03
N LEU A 65 9.34 8.21 -2.95
CA LEU A 65 8.15 7.88 -2.16
C LEU A 65 7.48 9.14 -1.61
N LEU A 66 8.29 10.10 -1.16
CA LEU A 66 7.80 11.39 -0.67
C LEU A 66 7.16 12.24 -1.77
N ALA A 67 7.75 12.27 -2.97
CA ALA A 67 7.15 12.97 -4.11
C ALA A 67 5.83 12.35 -4.56
N ILE A 68 5.69 11.02 -4.42
CA ILE A 68 4.43 10.31 -4.69
C ILE A 68 3.40 10.63 -3.61
N ALA A 69 3.78 10.51 -2.33
CA ALA A 69 2.92 10.80 -1.20
C ALA A 69 2.47 12.27 -1.19
N GLY A 70 3.36 13.22 -1.50
CA GLY A 70 3.05 14.66 -1.55
C GLY A 70 1.99 15.06 -2.57
N LYS A 71 1.60 14.16 -3.51
CA LYS A 71 0.42 14.37 -4.37
C LYS A 71 -0.91 14.15 -3.63
N HIS A 72 -0.90 13.29 -2.62
CA HIS A 72 -2.09 12.86 -1.88
C HIS A 72 -2.14 13.42 -0.45
N PHE A 73 -1.00 13.84 0.11
CA PHE A 73 -0.85 14.22 1.51
C PHE A 73 -0.21 15.60 1.67
N LYS A 74 -0.71 16.39 2.63
CA LYS A 74 -0.32 17.79 2.89
C LYS A 74 0.99 17.89 3.66
N ARG A 75 1.17 17.02 4.66
CA ARG A 75 2.38 16.92 5.49
C ARG A 75 2.58 15.52 6.05
N TRP A 76 3.82 15.20 6.42
CA TRP A 76 4.15 14.08 7.29
C TRP A 76 4.07 14.54 8.75
N ASP A 77 3.43 13.76 9.60
CA ASP A 77 3.44 13.95 11.05
C ASP A 77 4.50 13.04 11.65
N GLU A 78 5.58 13.62 12.19
CA GLU A 78 6.69 12.85 12.77
C GLU A 78 6.35 12.23 14.13
N ASP A 79 5.50 12.88 14.91
CA ASP A 79 5.09 12.39 16.23
C ASP A 79 4.23 11.15 16.09
N GLU A 80 3.31 11.16 15.13
CA GLU A 80 2.43 10.03 14.86
C GLU A 80 2.98 9.04 13.82
N ARG A 81 4.02 9.42 13.07
CA ARG A 81 4.59 8.69 11.92
C ARG A 81 3.55 8.37 10.85
N ARG A 82 2.74 9.36 10.48
CA ARG A 82 1.64 9.22 9.51
C ARG A 82 1.63 10.34 8.49
N PHE A 83 1.15 10.04 7.28
CA PHE A 83 0.84 11.09 6.32
C PHE A 83 -0.53 11.71 6.61
N VAL A 84 -0.59 13.04 6.69
CA VAL A 84 -1.84 13.80 6.90
C VAL A 84 -2.44 14.14 5.54
N SER A 85 -3.63 13.59 5.26
CA SER A 85 -4.35 13.77 3.98
C SER A 85 -4.84 15.21 3.79
N ASN A 86 -5.00 15.62 2.53
CA ASN A 86 -5.64 16.89 2.14
C ASN A 86 -7.17 16.89 2.31
N MET A 87 -7.81 15.72 2.47
CA MET A 87 -9.28 15.57 2.47
C MET A 87 -9.92 15.82 3.84
N ARG A 88 -9.58 16.93 4.51
CA ARG A 88 -10.29 17.35 5.75
C ARG A 88 -11.05 18.67 5.62
N ASP A 89 -10.93 19.34 4.47
CA ASP A 89 -11.64 20.59 4.17
C ASP A 89 -12.94 20.40 3.37
N GLU A 90 -13.30 19.16 2.98
CA GLU A 90 -14.48 18.95 2.15
C GLU A 90 -15.75 18.63 2.95
N TYR A 91 -15.64 18.03 4.15
CA TYR A 91 -16.78 17.77 5.04
C TYR A 91 -16.35 17.88 6.52
N PRO A 92 -16.44 19.07 7.14
CA PRO A 92 -16.06 19.27 8.54
C PRO A 92 -17.07 18.74 9.57
N ASP A 93 -18.25 18.26 9.14
CA ASP A 93 -19.37 17.87 10.02
C ASP A 93 -19.95 16.46 9.75
N ASP A 94 -19.20 15.53 9.16
CA ASP A 94 -19.56 14.09 9.09
C ASP A 94 -18.51 13.19 9.78
#